data_AF-A0A4Q3TE23-F1
#
_entry.id   AF-A0A4Q3TE23-F1
#
_cell.length_a   1.000
_cell.length_b   1.000
_cell.length_c   1.000
_cell.angle_alpha   90.00
_cell.angle_beta   90.00
_cell.angle_gamma   90.00
#
_symmetry.space_group_name_H-M   'P 1'
#
loop_
_entity.id
_entity.type
_entity.pdbx_description
1 polymer ?
#
loop_
_entity_poly.entity_id
_entity_poly.type
_entity_poly.pdbx_seq_one_letter_code
_entity_poly.pdbx_strand_id
1 'polypeptide(L)'
;MQAEASAHLTGIAGQRRIGLRVALAVSAGLTYGIGSGAVIPFVGPLFAAQFLLGSAKPLPVAKAMGSVGLILLAGQFFIVVTALFGGRPVQMLTLLGLFYFLCFVLQARGNGGPAIFLVLVTAVMVPLLDLLHGDLDQSMIMILFQGSAGGVVLSWLAHAVLPEPAGTEATPPPPAVPVADPITRAFASTAILLGAVAAISLLVGGIGVMNIMLVSVTER
;
A
#
# COMPACT_ATOMS: atom_id res chain seq x y z
N MET A 1 25.65 28.56 -11.76
CA MET A 1 24.48 29.45 -11.56
C MET A 1 23.36 29.28 -12.59
N GLN A 2 23.47 29.69 -13.86
CA GLN A 2 22.34 29.57 -14.82
C GLN A 2 21.96 28.11 -15.14
N ALA A 3 22.96 27.23 -15.27
CA ALA A 3 22.74 25.79 -15.49
C ALA A 3 22.08 25.09 -14.30
N GLU A 4 22.48 25.41 -13.05
CA GLU A 4 21.84 24.87 -11.84
C GLU A 4 20.40 25.37 -11.66
N ALA A 5 20.13 26.64 -11.96
CA ALA A 5 18.77 27.19 -11.91
C ALA A 5 17.85 26.51 -12.92
N SER A 6 18.36 26.22 -14.13
CA SER A 6 17.60 25.49 -15.15
C SER A 6 17.33 24.03 -14.77
N ALA A 7 18.29 23.35 -14.14
CA ALA A 7 18.15 21.96 -13.66
C ALA A 7 17.17 21.84 -12.47
N HIS A 8 17.16 22.84 -11.59
CA HIS A 8 16.22 22.89 -10.47
C HIS A 8 14.77 23.08 -10.95
N LEU A 9 14.55 23.93 -11.95
CA LEU A 9 13.22 24.17 -12.53
C LEU A 9 12.67 22.95 -13.29
N THR A 10 13.50 22.21 -14.02
CA THR A 10 13.11 20.95 -14.67
C THR A 10 12.79 19.86 -13.65
N GLY A 11 13.53 19.77 -12.54
CA GLY A 11 13.23 18.87 -11.43
C GLY A 11 11.85 19.12 -10.81
N ILE A 12 11.51 20.39 -10.53
CA ILE A 12 10.19 20.78 -10.01
C ILE A 12 9.08 20.42 -11.00
N ALA A 13 9.28 20.66 -12.30
CA ALA A 13 8.29 20.36 -13.33
C ALA A 13 8.00 18.85 -13.45
N GLY A 14 9.02 18.00 -13.35
CA GLY A 14 8.88 16.55 -13.32
C GLY A 14 8.12 16.07 -12.09
N GLN A 15 8.50 16.57 -10.91
CA GLN A 15 7.86 16.19 -9.64
C GLN A 15 6.39 16.62 -9.57
N ARG A 16 6.06 17.80 -10.12
CA ARG A 16 4.68 18.28 -10.25
C ARG A 16 3.85 17.37 -11.17
N ARG A 17 4.41 16.84 -12.25
CA ARG A 17 3.69 15.90 -13.15
C ARG A 17 3.42 14.56 -12.49
N ILE A 18 4.38 14.00 -11.76
CA ILE A 18 4.16 12.76 -10.99
C ILE A 18 3.02 12.98 -10.00
N GLY A 19 3.06 14.09 -9.24
CA GLY A 19 1.97 14.45 -8.33
C GLY A 19 0.61 14.57 -9.02
N LEU A 20 0.57 15.18 -10.21
CA LEU A 20 -0.66 15.33 -10.99
C LEU A 20 -1.20 14.00 -11.51
N ARG A 21 -0.32 13.08 -11.96
CA ARG A 21 -0.71 11.71 -12.35
C ARG A 21 -1.30 10.94 -11.17
N VAL A 22 -0.65 11.01 -10.02
CA VAL A 22 -1.13 10.36 -8.79
C VAL A 22 -2.49 10.93 -8.38
N ALA A 23 -2.63 12.25 -8.35
CA ALA A 23 -3.90 12.90 -8.02
C ALA A 23 -5.04 12.49 -8.96
N LEU A 24 -4.78 12.44 -10.28
CA LEU A 24 -5.76 12.02 -11.28
C LEU A 24 -6.14 10.54 -11.11
N ALA A 25 -5.16 9.66 -11.00
CA ALA A 25 -5.39 8.22 -10.84
C ALA A 25 -6.17 7.91 -9.56
N VAL A 26 -5.79 8.53 -8.44
CA VAL A 26 -6.45 8.33 -7.15
C VAL A 26 -7.88 8.87 -7.17
N SER A 27 -8.09 10.08 -7.67
CA SER A 27 -9.42 10.70 -7.72
C SER A 27 -10.37 9.92 -8.63
N ALA A 28 -9.93 9.56 -9.84
CA ALA A 28 -10.74 8.79 -10.78
C ALA A 28 -11.02 7.38 -10.27
N GLY A 29 -10.00 6.69 -9.72
CA GLY A 29 -10.16 5.36 -9.17
C GLY A 29 -11.08 5.32 -7.96
N LEU A 30 -10.97 6.31 -7.05
CA LEU A 30 -11.84 6.40 -5.88
C LEU A 30 -13.28 6.72 -6.28
N THR A 31 -13.47 7.64 -7.23
CA THR A 31 -14.80 7.98 -7.77
C THR A 31 -15.46 6.75 -8.40
N TYR A 32 -14.72 5.98 -9.19
CA TYR A 32 -15.21 4.73 -9.78
C TYR A 32 -15.49 3.66 -8.72
N GLY A 33 -14.62 3.50 -7.73
CA GLY A 33 -14.79 2.53 -6.65
C GLY A 33 -16.05 2.82 -5.83
N ILE A 34 -16.31 4.08 -5.50
CA ILE A 34 -17.54 4.50 -4.82
C ILE A 34 -18.76 4.30 -5.72
N GLY A 35 -18.70 4.74 -6.98
CA GLY A 35 -19.82 4.65 -7.92
C GLY A 35 -20.21 3.21 -8.29
N SER A 36 -19.27 2.27 -8.25
CA SER A 36 -19.52 0.85 -8.50
C SER A 36 -19.91 0.04 -7.26
N GLY A 37 -19.98 0.67 -6.08
CA GLY A 37 -20.32 0.00 -4.83
C GLY A 37 -19.25 -0.97 -4.34
N ALA A 38 -17.96 -0.72 -4.62
CA ALA A 38 -16.87 -1.56 -4.16
C ALA A 38 -16.80 -1.57 -2.62
N VAL A 39 -16.62 -2.76 -2.03
CA VAL A 39 -16.50 -2.94 -0.57
C VAL A 39 -15.38 -2.07 0.01
N ILE A 40 -14.25 -2.01 -0.72
CA ILE A 40 -13.07 -1.24 -0.31
C ILE A 40 -12.61 -0.36 -1.50
N PRO A 41 -13.22 0.81 -1.69
CA PRO A 41 -13.06 1.60 -2.92
C PRO A 41 -11.65 2.22 -3.08
N PHE A 42 -10.85 2.22 -2.01
CA PHE A 42 -9.52 2.86 -2.01
C PHE A 42 -8.35 1.91 -2.35
N VAL A 43 -8.54 0.59 -2.39
CA VAL A 43 -7.43 -0.38 -2.61
C VAL A 43 -6.77 -0.17 -3.97
N GLY A 44 -7.57 -0.07 -5.03
CA GLY A 44 -7.06 0.19 -6.39
C GLY A 44 -6.33 1.52 -6.53
N PRO A 45 -6.93 2.65 -6.09
CA PRO A 45 -6.27 3.95 -6.00
C PRO A 45 -4.92 3.91 -5.26
N LEU A 46 -4.85 3.19 -4.14
CA LEU A 46 -3.64 3.10 -3.32
C LEU A 46 -2.51 2.37 -4.08
N PHE A 47 -2.82 1.26 -4.76
CA PHE A 47 -1.83 0.58 -5.60
C PHE A 47 -1.44 1.42 -6.83
N ALA A 48 -2.38 2.12 -7.46
CA ALA A 48 -2.08 3.03 -8.57
C ALA A 48 -1.09 4.13 -8.16
N ALA A 49 -1.35 4.76 -7.01
CA ALA A 49 -0.44 5.77 -6.45
C ALA A 49 0.96 5.19 -6.25
N GLN A 50 1.06 3.97 -5.71
CA GLN A 50 2.36 3.34 -5.50
C GLN A 50 3.10 3.04 -6.81
N PHE A 51 2.42 2.56 -7.84
CA PHE A 51 3.04 2.31 -9.15
C PHE A 51 3.53 3.61 -9.81
N LEU A 52 2.77 4.69 -9.68
CA LEU A 52 3.12 6.01 -10.23
C LEU A 52 4.25 6.70 -9.45
N LEU A 53 4.30 6.54 -8.13
CA LEU A 53 5.40 7.06 -7.30
C LEU A 53 6.68 6.23 -7.49
N GLY A 54 6.55 4.92 -7.71
CA GLY A 54 7.67 4.01 -7.88
C GLY A 54 8.35 4.07 -9.25
N SER A 55 7.72 4.67 -10.26
CA SER A 55 8.29 4.74 -11.61
C SER A 55 7.77 5.93 -12.42
N ALA A 56 8.70 6.66 -13.04
CA ALA A 56 8.38 7.76 -13.96
C ALA A 56 7.87 7.27 -15.33
N LYS A 57 8.06 5.98 -15.65
CA LYS A 57 7.61 5.35 -16.91
C LYS A 57 6.46 4.39 -16.62
N PRO A 58 5.57 4.14 -17.60
CA PRO A 58 4.52 3.15 -17.44
C PRO A 58 5.12 1.78 -17.13
N LEU A 59 4.50 1.05 -16.20
CA LEU A 59 4.97 -0.28 -15.81
C LEU A 59 4.95 -1.22 -17.02
N PRO A 60 6.07 -1.88 -17.36
CA PRO A 60 6.05 -2.92 -18.38
C PRO A 60 5.17 -4.07 -17.89
N VAL A 61 4.44 -4.69 -18.82
CA VAL A 61 3.44 -5.74 -18.52
C VAL A 61 4.02 -6.85 -17.65
N ALA A 62 5.26 -7.28 -17.90
CA ALA A 62 5.94 -8.28 -17.09
C ALA A 62 6.10 -7.88 -15.61
N LYS A 63 6.46 -6.62 -15.33
CA LYS A 63 6.57 -6.12 -13.94
C LYS A 63 5.21 -5.94 -13.29
N ALA A 64 4.19 -5.54 -14.07
CA ALA A 64 2.82 -5.43 -13.58
C ALA A 64 2.24 -6.81 -13.19
N MET A 65 2.45 -7.82 -14.02
CA MET A 65 2.09 -9.20 -13.68
C MET A 65 2.84 -9.70 -12.45
N GLY A 66 4.15 -9.39 -12.35
CA GLY A 66 4.94 -9.72 -11.17
C GLY A 66 4.47 -9.04 -9.89
N SER A 67 4.08 -7.76 -9.95
CA SER A 67 3.58 -7.05 -8.76
C SER A 67 2.20 -7.54 -8.32
N VAL A 68 1.28 -7.80 -9.26
CA VAL A 68 -0.02 -8.41 -8.96
C VAL A 68 0.18 -9.79 -8.35
N GLY A 69 1.00 -10.65 -8.97
CA GLY A 69 1.31 -11.98 -8.44
C GLY A 69 1.91 -11.93 -7.03
N LEU A 70 2.82 -10.99 -6.78
CA LEU A 70 3.41 -10.78 -5.45
C LEU A 70 2.35 -10.37 -4.41
N ILE A 71 1.44 -9.45 -4.75
CA ILE A 71 0.35 -9.02 -3.85
C ILE A 71 -0.55 -10.20 -3.50
N LEU A 72 -0.92 -11.03 -4.48
CA LEU A 72 -1.77 -12.20 -4.24
C LEU A 72 -1.08 -13.25 -3.39
N LEU A 73 0.20 -13.54 -3.66
CA LEU A 73 0.98 -14.49 -2.86
C LEU A 73 1.17 -14.00 -1.42
N ALA A 74 1.46 -12.71 -1.23
CA ALA A 74 1.54 -12.11 0.10
C ALA A 74 0.17 -12.16 0.80
N GLY A 75 -0.90 -11.86 0.09
CA GLY A 75 -2.27 -11.95 0.62
C GLY A 75 -2.60 -13.35 1.09
N GLN A 76 -2.32 -14.37 0.26
CA GLN A 76 -2.53 -15.77 0.60
C GLN A 76 -1.73 -16.18 1.84
N PHE A 77 -0.46 -15.74 1.93
CA PHE A 77 0.36 -15.99 3.11
C PHE A 77 -0.28 -15.41 4.38
N PHE A 78 -0.76 -14.16 4.33
CA PHE A 78 -1.39 -13.53 5.49
C PHE A 78 -2.74 -14.14 5.85
N ILE A 79 -3.53 -14.60 4.88
CA ILE A 79 -4.77 -15.36 5.14
C ILE A 79 -4.45 -16.65 5.91
N VAL A 80 -3.40 -17.38 5.51
CA VAL A 80 -2.99 -18.60 6.23
C VAL A 80 -2.47 -18.27 7.62
N VAL A 81 -1.68 -17.19 7.76
CA VAL A 81 -1.17 -16.76 9.07
C VAL A 81 -2.30 -16.34 9.99
N THR A 82 -3.30 -15.60 9.51
CA THR A 82 -4.47 -15.21 10.33
C THR A 82 -5.32 -16.42 10.69
N ALA A 83 -5.52 -17.37 9.78
CA ALA A 83 -6.23 -18.62 10.09
C ALA A 83 -5.54 -19.43 11.20
N LEU A 84 -4.19 -19.45 11.22
CA LEU A 84 -3.42 -20.21 12.22
C LEU A 84 -3.26 -19.49 13.57
N PHE A 85 -3.16 -18.15 13.57
CA PHE A 85 -2.79 -17.37 14.76
C PHE A 85 -3.85 -16.34 15.18
N GLY A 86 -4.97 -16.21 14.45
CA GLY A 86 -6.01 -15.19 14.68
C GLY A 86 -6.67 -15.30 16.06
N GLY A 87 -6.85 -16.52 16.58
CA GLY A 87 -7.33 -16.75 17.95
C GLY A 87 -6.32 -16.37 19.05
N ARG A 88 -5.11 -15.93 18.69
CA ARG A 88 -4.02 -15.61 19.62
C ARG A 88 -3.38 -14.26 19.27
N PRO A 89 -4.00 -13.13 19.66
CA PRO A 89 -3.67 -11.81 19.14
C PRO A 89 -2.24 -11.36 19.47
N VAL A 90 -1.67 -11.79 20.60
CA VAL A 90 -0.30 -11.45 21.00
C VAL A 90 0.74 -12.11 20.07
N GLN A 91 0.57 -13.40 19.74
CA GLN A 91 1.43 -14.09 18.78
C GLN A 91 1.30 -13.47 17.39
N MET A 92 0.07 -13.16 16.97
CA MET A 92 -0.18 -12.52 15.68
C MET A 92 0.49 -11.16 15.55
N LEU A 93 0.34 -10.29 16.56
CA LEU A 93 1.01 -8.98 16.60
C LEU A 93 2.53 -9.10 16.59
N THR A 94 3.08 -10.11 17.25
CA THR A 94 4.54 -10.35 17.28
C THR A 94 5.05 -10.81 15.91
N LEU A 95 4.36 -11.75 15.26
CA LEU A 95 4.68 -12.21 13.90
C LEU A 95 4.60 -11.05 12.90
N LEU A 96 3.56 -10.25 13.00
CA LEU A 96 3.33 -9.10 12.14
C LEU A 96 4.38 -8.01 12.36
N GLY A 97 4.73 -7.73 13.63
CA GLY A 97 5.82 -6.82 13.99
C GLY A 97 7.17 -7.26 13.45
N LEU A 98 7.51 -8.55 13.56
CA LEU A 98 8.74 -9.11 13.00
C LEU A 98 8.77 -8.97 11.47
N PHE A 99 7.64 -9.24 10.82
CA PHE A 99 7.50 -9.11 9.37
C PHE A 99 7.67 -7.66 8.90
N TYR A 100 7.01 -6.71 9.56
CA TYR A 100 7.16 -5.27 9.30
C TYR A 100 8.60 -4.81 9.49
N PHE A 101 9.24 -5.25 10.58
CA PHE A 101 10.63 -4.94 10.85
C PHE A 101 11.55 -5.43 9.74
N LEU A 102 11.40 -6.68 9.29
CA LEU A 102 12.20 -7.22 8.19
C LEU A 102 11.99 -6.44 6.89
N CYS A 103 10.74 -6.12 6.56
CA CYS A 103 10.40 -5.30 5.40
C CYS A 103 11.04 -3.91 5.46
N PHE A 104 10.98 -3.23 6.61
CA PHE A 104 11.58 -1.91 6.78
C PHE A 104 13.12 -1.96 6.79
N VAL A 105 13.74 -3.01 7.33
CA VAL A 105 15.20 -3.22 7.23
C VAL A 105 15.61 -3.38 5.78
N LEU A 106 14.88 -4.18 5.00
CA LEU A 106 15.14 -4.36 3.57
C LEU A 106 15.01 -3.02 2.82
N GLN A 107 13.93 -2.27 3.09
CA GLN A 107 13.71 -0.95 2.48
C GLN A 107 14.78 0.08 2.88
N ALA A 108 15.22 0.08 4.13
CA ALA A 108 16.28 0.97 4.63
C ALA A 108 17.67 0.63 4.04
N ARG A 109 17.90 -0.63 3.68
CA ARG A 109 19.09 -1.07 2.93
C ARG A 109 19.02 -0.75 1.43
N GLY A 110 17.92 -0.17 0.95
CA GLY A 110 17.69 0.09 -0.47
C GLY A 110 17.30 -1.17 -1.28
N ASN A 111 17.18 -2.33 -0.62
CA ASN A 111 16.82 -3.58 -1.25
C ASN A 111 15.30 -3.77 -1.19
N GLY A 112 14.63 -3.73 -2.34
CA GLY A 112 13.24 -4.18 -2.48
C GLY A 112 12.23 -3.17 -3.03
N GLY A 113 12.68 -1.95 -3.36
CA GLY A 113 11.97 -1.02 -4.25
C GLY A 113 10.48 -0.82 -3.91
N PRO A 114 9.61 -0.63 -4.92
CA PRO A 114 8.17 -0.50 -4.71
C PRO A 114 7.50 -1.78 -4.18
N ALA A 115 8.10 -2.94 -4.40
CA ALA A 115 7.53 -4.24 -4.08
C ALA A 115 7.31 -4.45 -2.58
N ILE A 116 8.27 -4.03 -1.74
CA ILE A 116 8.14 -4.13 -0.28
C ILE A 116 6.92 -3.34 0.22
N PHE A 117 6.68 -2.15 -0.33
CA PHE A 117 5.52 -1.36 0.06
C PHE A 117 4.20 -2.07 -0.26
N LEU A 118 4.10 -2.70 -1.43
CA LEU A 118 2.91 -3.48 -1.82
C LEU A 118 2.67 -4.63 -0.82
N VAL A 119 3.74 -5.28 -0.41
CA VAL A 119 3.71 -6.35 0.59
C VAL A 119 3.32 -5.81 1.97
N LEU A 120 3.86 -4.67 2.41
CA LEU A 120 3.50 -4.02 3.68
C LEU A 120 2.02 -3.61 3.72
N VAL A 121 1.51 -3.03 2.64
CA VAL A 121 0.09 -2.68 2.52
C VAL A 121 -0.78 -3.92 2.65
N THR A 122 -0.40 -5.00 1.97
CA THR A 122 -1.14 -6.28 2.01
C THR A 122 -1.08 -6.89 3.41
N ALA A 123 0.09 -6.84 4.06
CA ALA A 123 0.32 -7.32 5.41
C ALA A 123 -0.49 -6.56 6.48
N VAL A 124 -0.79 -5.28 6.25
CA VAL A 124 -1.67 -4.50 7.13
C VAL A 124 -3.14 -4.80 6.81
N MET A 125 -3.52 -4.75 5.53
CA MET A 125 -4.92 -4.83 5.12
C MET A 125 -5.52 -6.20 5.39
N VAL A 126 -4.84 -7.29 5.03
CA VAL A 126 -5.42 -8.63 5.11
C VAL A 126 -5.78 -9.01 6.55
N PRO A 127 -4.85 -8.98 7.53
CA PRO A 127 -5.19 -9.29 8.92
C PRO A 127 -6.22 -8.35 9.55
N LEU A 128 -6.17 -7.06 9.22
CA LEU A 128 -7.09 -6.08 9.79
C LEU A 128 -8.51 -6.29 9.29
N LEU A 129 -8.68 -6.61 8.00
CA LEU A 129 -9.99 -6.87 7.41
C LEU A 129 -10.55 -8.23 7.80
N ASP A 130 -9.69 -9.24 7.95
CA ASP A 130 -10.05 -10.56 8.45
C ASP A 130 -10.56 -10.47 9.90
N LEU A 131 -9.85 -9.74 10.76
CA LEU A 131 -10.29 -9.46 12.13
C LEU A 131 -11.62 -8.70 12.19
N LEU A 132 -11.88 -7.83 11.21
CA LEU A 132 -13.09 -7.01 11.18
C LEU A 132 -14.32 -7.76 10.68
N HIS A 133 -14.17 -8.69 9.74
CA HIS A 133 -15.31 -9.30 9.05
C HIS A 133 -15.47 -10.80 9.26
N GLY A 134 -14.50 -11.50 9.85
CA GLY A 134 -14.60 -12.90 10.30
C GLY A 134 -14.72 -13.99 9.22
N ASP A 135 -15.23 -13.67 8.02
CA ASP A 135 -15.60 -14.64 6.97
C ASP A 135 -15.18 -14.18 5.55
N LEU A 136 -14.10 -13.39 5.44
CA LEU A 136 -13.75 -12.72 4.17
C LEU A 136 -12.68 -13.43 3.32
N ASP A 137 -12.28 -14.65 3.65
CA ASP A 137 -11.10 -15.33 3.11
C ASP A 137 -11.13 -15.51 1.59
N GLN A 138 -12.24 -16.02 1.02
CA GLN A 138 -12.40 -16.15 -0.45
C GLN A 138 -12.58 -14.79 -1.15
N SER A 139 -13.21 -13.83 -0.46
CA SER A 139 -13.50 -12.49 -0.97
C SER A 139 -12.24 -11.59 -0.97
N MET A 140 -11.30 -11.83 -0.05
CA MET A 140 -10.10 -11.03 0.12
C MET A 140 -9.18 -11.09 -1.09
N ILE A 141 -8.96 -12.30 -1.63
CA ILE A 141 -8.12 -12.50 -2.81
C ILE A 141 -8.72 -11.78 -4.02
N MET A 142 -10.04 -11.83 -4.19
CA MET A 142 -10.73 -11.11 -5.26
C MET A 142 -10.63 -9.59 -5.09
N ILE A 143 -10.77 -9.08 -3.86
CA ILE A 143 -10.58 -7.66 -3.57
C ILE A 143 -9.14 -7.22 -3.88
N LEU A 144 -8.14 -8.00 -3.46
CA LEU A 144 -6.73 -7.73 -3.75
C LEU A 144 -6.41 -7.84 -5.25
N PHE A 145 -7.00 -8.81 -5.95
CA PHE A 145 -6.84 -8.95 -7.39
C PHE A 145 -7.44 -7.76 -8.13
N GLN A 146 -8.70 -7.43 -7.85
CA GLN A 146 -9.38 -6.30 -8.48
C GLN A 146 -8.70 -4.97 -8.15
N GLY A 147 -8.27 -4.80 -6.89
CA GLY A 147 -7.52 -3.64 -6.45
C GLY A 147 -6.17 -3.53 -7.17
N SER A 148 -5.36 -4.57 -7.17
CA SER A 148 -4.03 -4.54 -7.80
C SER A 148 -4.09 -4.41 -9.33
N ALA A 149 -4.98 -5.17 -9.99
CA ALA A 149 -5.22 -5.06 -11.43
C ALA A 149 -5.79 -3.69 -11.81
N GLY A 150 -6.78 -3.20 -11.06
CA GLY A 150 -7.33 -1.86 -11.23
C GLY A 150 -6.27 -0.77 -11.02
N GLY A 151 -5.37 -0.96 -10.05
CA GLY A 151 -4.24 -0.07 -9.80
C GLY A 151 -3.26 0.00 -10.97
N VAL A 152 -2.94 -1.15 -11.59
CA VAL A 152 -2.12 -1.21 -12.81
C VAL A 152 -2.80 -0.45 -13.95
N VAL A 153 -4.09 -0.72 -14.19
CA VAL A 153 -4.87 -0.06 -15.25
C VAL A 153 -4.92 1.46 -15.03
N LEU A 154 -5.22 1.92 -13.81
CA LEU A 154 -5.22 3.33 -13.45
C LEU A 154 -3.85 3.99 -13.66
N SER A 155 -2.76 3.28 -13.35
CA SER A 155 -1.40 3.78 -13.56
C SER A 155 -1.06 3.97 -15.05
N TRP A 156 -1.55 3.07 -15.92
CA TRP A 156 -1.40 3.20 -17.37
C TRP A 156 -2.27 4.32 -17.93
N LEU A 157 -3.53 4.42 -17.50
CA LEU A 157 -4.43 5.50 -17.90
C LEU A 157 -3.86 6.86 -17.51
N ALA A 158 -3.29 7.00 -16.32
CA ALA A 158 -2.66 8.26 -15.91
C ALA A 158 -1.45 8.64 -16.77
N HIS A 159 -0.65 7.66 -17.22
CA HIS A 159 0.43 7.90 -18.20
C HIS A 159 -0.11 8.24 -19.60
N ALA A 160 -1.25 7.66 -20.00
CA ALA A 160 -1.88 7.96 -21.28
C ALA A 160 -2.47 9.39 -21.30
N VAL A 161 -3.09 9.83 -20.21
CA VAL A 161 -3.67 11.19 -20.09
C VAL A 161 -2.59 12.26 -19.92
N LEU A 162 -1.50 11.95 -19.19
CA LEU A 162 -0.36 12.87 -19.01
C LEU A 162 0.95 12.22 -19.50
N PRO A 163 1.25 12.21 -20.80
CA PRO A 163 2.47 11.62 -21.35
C PRO A 163 3.76 12.33 -20.92
N GLU A 164 4.88 11.61 -20.94
CA GLU A 164 6.23 12.17 -20.80
C GLU A 164 6.60 12.94 -22.08
N PRO A 165 7.19 14.14 -22.01
CA PRO A 165 7.77 14.79 -23.18
C PRO A 165 8.92 13.95 -23.74
N ALA A 166 8.90 13.71 -25.05
CA ALA A 166 9.99 13.06 -25.76
C ALA A 166 11.29 13.86 -25.58
N GLY A 167 12.36 13.20 -25.11
CA GLY A 167 13.67 13.83 -24.86
C GLY A 167 14.03 14.03 -23.38
N THR A 168 13.15 13.70 -22.44
CA THR A 168 13.51 13.64 -21.02
C THR A 168 14.21 12.31 -20.75
N GLU A 169 15.52 12.22 -20.96
CA GLU A 169 16.29 11.17 -20.32
C GLU A 169 16.11 11.32 -18.82
N ALA A 170 15.65 10.24 -18.17
CA ALA A 170 15.48 10.22 -16.74
C ALA A 170 16.85 10.51 -16.13
N THR A 171 17.02 11.71 -15.56
CA THR A 171 18.18 12.02 -14.73
C THR A 171 18.27 10.88 -13.72
N PRO A 172 19.40 10.16 -13.64
CA PRO A 172 19.56 9.09 -12.67
C PRO A 172 19.13 9.62 -11.30
N PRO A 173 18.26 8.90 -10.57
CA PRO A 173 17.85 9.36 -9.26
C PRO A 173 19.11 9.66 -8.45
N PRO A 174 19.16 10.80 -7.73
CA PRO A 174 20.31 11.12 -6.92
C PRO A 174 20.63 9.92 -6.02
N PRO A 175 21.92 9.56 -5.87
CA PRO A 175 22.30 8.41 -5.06
C PRO A 175 21.63 8.54 -3.70
N ALA A 176 20.94 7.47 -3.29
CA ALA A 176 20.22 7.45 -2.03
C ALA A 176 21.20 7.83 -0.92
N VAL A 177 20.88 8.90 -0.18
CA VAL A 177 21.70 9.33 0.94
C VAL A 177 21.77 8.15 1.93
N PRO A 178 22.98 7.67 2.28
CA PRO A 178 23.12 6.56 3.21
C PRO A 178 22.38 6.89 4.50
N VAL A 179 21.44 6.03 4.87
CA VAL A 179 20.74 6.17 6.16
C VAL A 179 21.76 5.85 7.25
N ALA A 180 22.03 6.81 8.13
CA ALA A 180 23.06 6.68 9.16
C ALA A 180 22.86 5.46 10.08
N ASP A 181 21.60 5.10 10.35
CA ASP A 181 21.25 3.87 11.05
C ASP A 181 19.96 3.24 10.47
N PRO A 182 20.09 2.27 9.55
CA PRO A 182 18.93 1.62 8.92
C PRO A 182 18.14 0.76 9.91
N ILE A 183 18.77 0.24 10.97
CA ILE A 183 18.12 -0.64 11.96
C ILE A 183 17.23 0.21 12.88
N THR A 184 17.76 1.30 13.42
CA THR A 184 16.96 2.21 14.28
C THR A 184 15.79 2.81 13.53
N ARG A 185 15.99 3.21 12.25
CA ARG A 185 14.88 3.70 11.40
C ARG A 185 13.81 2.63 11.16
N ALA A 186 14.22 1.40 10.92
CA ALA A 186 13.29 0.29 10.72
C ALA A 186 12.51 -0.03 12.00
N PHE A 187 13.16 0.00 13.17
CA PHE A 187 12.49 -0.15 14.46
C PHE A 187 11.44 0.94 14.70
N ALA A 188 11.79 2.21 14.49
CA ALA A 188 10.85 3.32 14.65
C ALA A 188 9.64 3.18 13.71
N SER A 189 9.88 2.85 12.44
CA SER A 189 8.81 2.65 11.45
C SER A 189 7.90 1.48 11.80
N THR A 190 8.49 0.38 12.31
CA THR A 190 7.75 -0.79 12.80
C THR A 190 6.90 -0.46 14.01
N ALA A 191 7.47 0.24 15.00
CA ALA A 191 6.75 0.62 16.21
C ALA A 191 5.56 1.53 15.90
N ILE A 192 5.73 2.48 14.99
CA ILE A 192 4.64 3.37 14.53
C ILE A 192 3.55 2.56 13.82
N LEU A 193 3.92 1.72 12.84
CA LEU A 193 2.95 0.97 12.06
C LEU A 193 2.20 -0.06 12.92
N LEU A 194 2.93 -0.83 13.73
CA LEU A 194 2.35 -1.83 14.62
C LEU A 194 1.47 -1.18 15.69
N GLY A 195 1.92 -0.05 16.26
CA GLY A 195 1.15 0.74 17.21
C GLY A 195 -0.15 1.28 16.61
N ALA A 196 -0.10 1.77 15.36
CA ALA A 196 -1.29 2.22 14.64
C ALA A 196 -2.28 1.07 14.38
N VAL A 197 -1.80 -0.09 13.93
CA VAL A 197 -2.64 -1.29 13.71
C VAL A 197 -3.27 -1.74 15.02
N ALA A 198 -2.51 -1.80 16.11
CA ALA A 198 -3.02 -2.18 17.43
C ALA A 198 -4.07 -1.17 17.95
N ALA A 199 -3.83 0.13 17.79
CA ALA A 199 -4.77 1.18 18.18
C ALA A 199 -6.08 1.10 17.40
N ILE A 200 -6.03 0.91 16.08
CA ILE A 200 -7.22 0.73 15.24
C ILE A 200 -7.98 -0.53 15.65
N SER A 201 -7.27 -1.64 15.87
CA SER A 201 -7.87 -2.92 16.27
C SER A 201 -8.60 -2.80 17.62
N LEU A 202 -8.01 -2.10 18.59
CA LEU A 202 -8.62 -1.85 19.89
C LEU A 202 -9.86 -0.94 19.77
N LEU A 203 -9.77 0.12 18.98
CA LEU A 203 -10.89 1.04 18.76
C LEU A 203 -12.08 0.34 18.12
N VAL A 204 -11.85 -0.39 17.03
CA VAL A 204 -12.92 -1.07 16.29
C VAL A 204 -13.49 -2.24 17.09
N GLY A 205 -12.65 -3.03 17.77
CA GLY A 205 -13.10 -4.07 18.69
C GLY A 205 -13.96 -3.51 19.83
N GLY A 206 -13.59 -2.35 20.39
CA GLY A 206 -14.37 -1.65 21.42
C GLY A 206 -15.75 -1.20 20.94
N ILE A 207 -15.84 -0.66 19.72
CA ILE A 207 -17.13 -0.30 19.09
C ILE A 207 -18.00 -1.55 18.92
N GLY A 208 -17.42 -2.68 18.49
CA GLY A 208 -18.13 -3.95 18.34
C GLY A 208 -18.77 -4.44 19.65
N VAL A 209 -18.02 -4.42 20.76
CA VAL A 209 -18.54 -4.79 22.09
C VAL A 209 -19.68 -3.88 22.52
N MET A 210 -19.55 -2.57 22.29
CA MET A 210 -20.62 -1.61 22.61
C MET A 210 -21.88 -1.89 21.80
N ASN A 211 -21.76 -2.23 20.51
CA ASN A 211 -22.91 -2.53 19.66
C ASN A 211 -23.64 -3.81 20.12
N ILE A 212 -22.89 -4.87 20.44
CA ILE A 212 -23.46 -6.11 21.00
C ILE A 212 -24.17 -5.83 22.33
N MET A 213 -23.58 -5.00 23.19
CA MET A 213 -24.19 -4.63 24.46
C MET A 213 -25.49 -3.85 24.25
N LEU A 214 -25.52 -2.87 23.34
CA LEU A 214 -26.74 -2.09 23.04
C LEU A 214 -27.87 -2.99 22.54
N VAL A 215 -27.60 -3.88 21.58
CA VAL A 215 -28.61 -4.82 21.04
C VAL A 215 -29.12 -5.73 22.16
N SER A 216 -28.22 -6.33 22.95
CA SER A 216 -28.60 -7.18 24.08
C SER A 216 -29.39 -6.44 25.15
N VAL A 217 -29.20 -5.12 25.32
CA VAL A 217 -30.00 -4.31 26.24
C VAL A 217 -31.38 -4.01 25.69
N THR A 218 -31.50 -3.75 24.39
CA THR A 218 -32.78 -3.42 23.75
C THR A 218 -33.69 -4.63 23.53
N GLU A 219 -33.13 -5.85 23.50
CA GLU A 219 -33.89 -7.10 23.30
C GLU A 219 -34.55 -7.64 24.59
N ARG A 220 -34.26 -7.05 25.75
CA ARG A 220 -34.80 -7.43 27.07
C ARG A 220 -35.72 -6.35 27.63
#